data_AF-A0A954JXW6-F1
#
_entry.id   AF-A0A954JXW6-F1
#
_cell.length_a   1.000
_cell.length_b   1.000
_cell.length_c   1.000
_cell.angle_alpha   90.00
_cell.angle_beta   90.00
_cell.angle_gamma   90.00
#
_symmetry.space_group_name_H-M   'P 1'
#
loop_
_entity.id
_entity.type
_entity.pdbx_description
1 polymer ?
#
loop_
_entity_poly.entity_id
_entity_poly.type
_entity_poly.pdbx_seq_one_letter_code
_entity_poly.pdbx_strand_id
1 'polypeptide(L)'
;GFSLNALTLFGLVLAVGIVVDDAIVVVEAVEHNIELGMSPRDAAIKAMDMVAGPVIAVGLVLSAVFIPCAFITGVVGQFFRQFAVTIAISTVISAFNSLTLSPALAVLL
;
A
#
# COMPACT_ATOMS: atom_id res chain seq x y z
N GLY A 1 -7.38 11.45 21.39
CA GLY A 1 -6.15 10.82 20.87
C GLY A 1 -6.22 9.33 21.13
N PHE A 2 -5.53 8.52 20.31
CA PHE A 2 -5.44 7.07 20.49
C PHE A 2 -4.23 6.72 21.39
N SER A 3 -4.35 5.68 22.21
CA SER A 3 -3.27 5.19 23.08
C SER A 3 -2.61 3.95 22.47
N LEU A 4 -1.30 3.78 22.67
CA LEU A 4 -0.57 2.57 22.31
C LEU A 4 -1.04 1.40 23.18
N ASN A 5 -1.87 0.55 22.61
CA ASN A 5 -2.37 -0.68 23.21
C ASN A 5 -2.23 -1.85 22.21
N ALA A 6 -2.58 -3.07 22.64
CA ALA A 6 -2.47 -4.25 21.80
C ALA A 6 -3.20 -4.12 20.45
N LEU A 7 -4.33 -3.40 20.40
CA LEU A 7 -5.10 -3.18 19.17
C LEU A 7 -4.41 -2.20 18.22
N THR A 8 -3.84 -1.11 18.73
CA THR A 8 -3.09 -0.17 17.89
C THR A 8 -1.79 -0.80 17.39
N LEU A 9 -1.13 -1.63 18.20
CA LEU A 9 0.05 -2.38 17.79
C LEU A 9 -0.28 -3.38 16.67
N PHE A 10 -1.43 -4.06 16.78
CA PHE A 10 -1.92 -4.96 15.73
C PHE A 10 -2.20 -4.19 14.42
N GLY A 11 -2.87 -3.04 14.51
CA GLY A 11 -3.09 -2.16 13.36
C GLY A 11 -1.78 -1.68 12.71
N LEU A 12 -0.74 -1.43 13.52
CA LEU A 12 0.57 -0.99 13.04
C LEU A 12 1.33 -2.11 12.32
N VAL A 13 1.25 -3.35 12.83
CA VAL A 13 1.83 -4.54 12.14
C VAL A 13 1.18 -4.76 10.78
N LEU A 14 -0.15 -4.65 10.71
CA LEU A 14 -0.86 -4.78 9.43
C LEU A 14 -0.57 -3.63 8.47
N ALA A 15 -0.46 -2.41 8.99
CA ALA A 15 -0.04 -1.26 8.19
C ALA A 15 1.33 -1.45 7.53
N VAL A 16 2.31 -2.01 8.25
CA VAL A 16 3.63 -2.33 7.67
C VAL A 16 3.48 -3.35 6.55
N GLY A 17 2.67 -4.39 6.75
CA GLY A 17 2.40 -5.40 5.71
C GLY A 17 1.86 -4.78 4.42
N ILE A 18 0.85 -3.90 4.54
CA ILE A 18 0.24 -3.23 3.38
C ILE A 18 1.25 -2.33 2.66
N VAL A 19 2.06 -1.55 3.40
CA VAL A 19 3.06 -0.65 2.81
C VAL A 19 4.14 -1.41 2.05
N VAL A 20 4.57 -2.55 2.59
CA VAL A 20 5.63 -3.35 2.00
C VAL A 20 5.12 -4.15 0.79
N ASP A 21 3.87 -4.63 0.83
CA ASP A 21 3.26 -5.41 -0.27
C ASP A 21 3.24 -4.64 -1.60
N ASP A 22 2.71 -3.41 -1.61
CA ASP A 22 2.66 -2.59 -2.83
C ASP A 22 4.05 -2.26 -3.38
N ALA A 23 5.05 -2.09 -2.50
CA ALA A 23 6.41 -1.78 -2.90
C ALA A 23 7.12 -3.02 -3.48
N ILE A 24 6.93 -4.20 -2.88
CA ILE A 24 7.47 -5.47 -3.38
C ILE A 24 6.90 -5.76 -4.77
N VAL A 25 5.59 -5.65 -4.97
CA VAL A 25 4.96 -5.93 -6.27
C VAL A 25 5.54 -5.06 -7.39
N VAL A 26 5.82 -3.78 -7.12
CA VAL A 26 6.46 -2.89 -8.10
C VAL A 26 7.89 -3.33 -8.39
N VAL A 27 8.70 -3.60 -7.35
CA VAL A 27 10.10 -3.99 -7.52
C VAL A 27 10.22 -5.33 -8.26
N GLU A 28 9.40 -6.33 -7.91
CA GLU A 28 9.36 -7.62 -8.61
C GLU A 28 8.97 -7.45 -10.09
N ALA A 29 8.02 -6.56 -10.38
CA ALA A 29 7.65 -6.27 -11.77
C ALA A 29 8.79 -5.60 -12.54
N VAL A 30 9.58 -4.71 -11.90
CA VAL A 30 10.78 -4.12 -12.53
C VAL A 30 11.83 -5.20 -12.78
N GLU A 31 12.20 -5.98 -11.76
CA GLU A 31 13.21 -7.04 -11.88
C GLU A 31 12.85 -8.05 -12.97
N HIS A 32 11.57 -8.47 -13.03
CA HIS A 32 11.11 -9.38 -14.07
C HIS A 32 11.33 -8.81 -15.50
N ASN A 33 11.14 -7.51 -15.70
CA ASN A 33 11.40 -6.89 -17.01
C ASN A 33 12.91 -6.71 -17.29
N ILE A 34 13.73 -6.52 -16.26
CA ILE A 34 15.20 -6.51 -16.39
C ILE A 34 15.71 -7.90 -16.80
N GLU A 35 15.19 -8.98 -16.21
CA GLU A 35 15.51 -10.36 -16.57
C GLU A 35 15.13 -10.69 -18.02
N LEU A 36 14.07 -10.05 -18.54
CA LEU A 36 13.67 -10.13 -19.95
C LEU A 36 14.59 -9.31 -20.89
N GLY A 37 15.64 -8.68 -20.37
CA GLY A 37 16.67 -7.97 -21.13
C GLY A 37 16.40 -6.48 -21.34
N MET A 38 15.44 -5.88 -20.63
CA MET A 38 15.20 -4.44 -20.67
C MET A 38 16.26 -3.69 -19.84
N SER A 39 16.58 -2.46 -20.25
CA SER A 39 17.38 -1.56 -19.41
C SER A 39 16.60 -1.22 -18.12
N PRO A 40 17.24 -0.98 -16.97
CA PRO A 40 16.55 -0.68 -15.70
C PRO A 40 15.51 0.44 -15.81
N ARG A 41 15.80 1.45 -16.64
CA ARG A 41 14.89 2.55 -16.91
C ARG A 41 13.66 2.14 -17.70
N ASP A 42 13.84 1.36 -18.75
CA ASP A 42 12.74 0.91 -19.60
C ASP A 42 11.89 -0.15 -18.88
N ALA A 43 12.54 -1.01 -18.09
CA ALA A 43 11.90 -1.99 -17.22
C ALA A 43 11.00 -1.31 -16.19
N ALA A 44 11.47 -0.25 -15.52
CA ALA A 44 10.67 0.49 -14.55
C ALA A 44 9.43 1.14 -15.20
N ILE A 45 9.59 1.77 -16.38
CA ILE A 45 8.46 2.36 -17.11
C ILE A 45 7.45 1.27 -17.51
N LYS A 46 7.94 0.15 -18.04
CA LYS A 46 7.07 -0.96 -18.47
C LYS A 46 6.36 -1.63 -17.31
N ALA A 47 7.04 -1.81 -16.19
CA ALA A 47 6.46 -2.34 -14.96
C ALA A 47 5.33 -1.44 -14.47
N MET A 48 5.55 -0.12 -14.43
CA MET A 48 4.55 0.85 -14.02
C MET A 48 3.28 0.80 -14.88
N ASP A 49 3.39 0.61 -16.19
CA ASP A 49 2.22 0.43 -17.07
C ASP A 49 1.40 -0.83 -16.73
N MET A 50 2.03 -1.87 -16.18
CA MET A 50 1.36 -3.12 -15.82
C MET A 50 0.75 -3.08 -14.41
N VAL A 51 1.47 -2.49 -13.44
CA VAL A 51 1.12 -2.57 -12.01
C VAL A 51 0.35 -1.37 -11.48
N ALA A 52 0.38 -0.21 -12.16
CA ALA A 52 -0.33 0.98 -11.69
C ALA A 52 -1.85 0.77 -11.57
N GLY A 53 -2.47 0.07 -12.54
CA GLY A 53 -3.90 -0.27 -12.51
C GLY A 53 -4.27 -1.13 -11.30
N PRO A 54 -3.60 -2.27 -11.08
CA PRO A 54 -3.78 -3.10 -9.88
C PRO A 54 -3.60 -2.35 -8.56
N VAL A 55 -2.52 -1.56 -8.40
CA VAL A 55 -2.23 -0.82 -7.15
C VAL A 55 -3.35 0.18 -6.83
N ILE A 56 -3.84 0.92 -7.84
CA ILE A 56 -4.96 1.85 -7.66
C ILE A 56 -6.24 1.09 -7.29
N ALA A 57 -6.51 -0.05 -7.94
CA ALA A 57 -7.69 -0.86 -7.65
C ALA A 57 -7.70 -1.37 -6.20
N VAL A 58 -6.56 -1.87 -5.69
CA VAL A 58 -6.41 -2.30 -4.29
C VAL A 58 -6.66 -1.13 -3.34
N GLY A 59 -6.06 0.04 -3.61
CA GLY A 59 -6.28 1.24 -2.80
C GLY A 59 -7.76 1.66 -2.72
N LEU A 60 -8.49 1.58 -3.84
CA LEU A 60 -9.91 1.88 -3.89
C LEU A 60 -10.76 0.84 -3.16
N VAL A 61 -10.46 -0.46 -3.31
CA VAL A 61 -11.17 -1.54 -2.62
C VAL A 61 -10.99 -1.44 -1.11
N LEU A 62 -9.76 -1.25 -0.64
CA LEU A 62 -9.47 -1.07 0.79
C LEU A 62 -10.16 0.19 1.33
N SER A 63 -10.12 1.29 0.59
CA SER A 63 -10.84 2.51 0.96
C SER A 63 -12.36 2.28 1.05
N ALA A 64 -12.94 1.58 0.08
CA ALA A 64 -14.37 1.28 0.04
C ALA A 64 -14.83 0.37 1.21
N VAL A 65 -13.95 -0.52 1.70
CA VAL A 65 -14.25 -1.39 2.84
C VAL A 65 -14.02 -0.67 4.18
N PHE A 66 -12.91 0.06 4.31
CA PHE A 66 -12.50 0.61 5.61
C PHE A 66 -13.10 2.00 5.91
N ILE A 67 -13.39 2.84 4.90
CA ILE A 67 -14.02 4.14 5.13
C ILE A 67 -15.39 3.98 5.81
N PRO A 68 -16.31 3.11 5.36
CA PRO A 68 -17.60 2.89 6.03
C PRO A 68 -17.44 2.32 7.45
N CYS A 69 -16.46 1.42 7.65
CA CYS A 69 -16.16 0.84 8.97
C CYS A 69 -15.77 1.90 10.01
N ALA A 70 -15.21 3.04 9.60
CA ALA A 70 -14.87 4.14 10.50
C ALA A 70 -16.10 4.89 11.06
N PHE A 71 -17.29 4.75 10.43
CA PHE A 71 -18.54 5.41 10.84
C PHE A 71 -19.43 4.52 11.73
N ILE A 72 -19.06 3.26 11.96
CA ILE A 72 -19.81 2.36 12.83
C ILE A 72 -19.77 2.90 14.27
N THR A 73 -20.94 3.00 14.90
CA THR A 73 -21.09 3.48 16.29
C THR A 73 -21.10 2.34 17.30
N GLY A 74 -20.83 2.65 18.57
CA GLY A 74 -20.79 1.68 19.67
C GLY A 74 -19.38 1.25 20.05
N VAL A 75 -19.28 0.37 21.06
CA VAL A 75 -18.00 -0.12 21.60
C VAL A 75 -17.20 -0.85 20.51
N VAL A 76 -17.86 -1.69 19.72
CA VAL A 76 -17.27 -2.37 18.55
C VAL A 76 -16.81 -1.37 17.48
N GLY A 77 -17.59 -0.32 17.24
CA GLY A 77 -17.26 0.74 16.29
C GLY A 77 -16.03 1.56 16.68
N GLN A 78 -15.83 1.85 17.97
CA GLN A 78 -14.61 2.53 18.44
C GLN A 78 -13.34 1.69 18.19
N PHE A 79 -13.42 0.36 18.29
CA PHE A 79 -12.31 -0.53 17.97
C PHE A 79 -12.02 -0.56 16.47
N PHE A 80 -13.05 -0.71 15.64
CA PHE A 80 -12.90 -0.68 14.19
C PHE A 80 -12.41 0.66 13.66
N ARG A 81 -12.78 1.78 14.30
CA ARG A 81 -12.35 3.11 13.87
C ARG A 81 -10.84 3.33 14.00
N GLN A 82 -10.21 2.85 15.08
CA GLN A 82 -8.75 2.91 15.24
C GLN A 82 -8.01 2.12 14.16
N PHE A 83 -8.55 0.95 13.84
CA PHE A 83 -8.01 0.04 12.85
C PHE A 83 -8.19 0.57 11.42
N ALA A 84 -9.41 0.97 11.08
CA ALA A 84 -9.79 1.49 9.77
C ALA A 84 -9.03 2.77 9.42
N VAL A 85 -8.85 3.69 10.38
CA VAL A 85 -8.09 4.92 10.15
C VAL A 85 -6.62 4.63 9.88
N THR A 86 -6.02 3.71 10.63
CA THR A 86 -4.63 3.29 10.42
C THR A 86 -4.45 2.70 9.03
N ILE A 87 -5.29 1.73 8.65
CA ILE A 87 -5.20 1.07 7.35
C ILE A 87 -5.47 2.03 6.19
N ALA A 88 -6.49 2.87 6.29
CA ALA A 88 -6.83 3.82 5.23
C ALA A 88 -5.67 4.80 4.97
N ILE A 89 -5.08 5.36 6.03
CA ILE A 89 -3.94 6.27 5.90
C ILE A 89 -2.71 5.53 5.36
N SER A 90 -2.40 4.35 5.89
CA SER A 90 -1.26 3.54 5.42
C SER A 90 -1.39 3.14 3.95
N THR A 91 -2.59 2.76 3.50
CA THR A 91 -2.84 2.40 2.09
C THR A 91 -2.66 3.61 1.17
N VAL A 92 -3.12 4.79 1.57
CA VAL A 92 -2.95 6.02 0.76
C VAL A 92 -1.48 6.41 0.66
N ILE A 93 -0.74 6.37 1.77
CA ILE A 93 0.69 6.66 1.78
C ILE A 93 1.46 5.60 0.99
N SER A 94 1.10 4.33 1.13
CA SER A 94 1.68 3.20 0.38
C SER A 94 1.50 3.37 -1.12
N ALA A 95 0.27 3.59 -1.59
CA ALA A 95 -0.01 3.79 -3.00
C ALA A 95 0.76 4.98 -3.57
N PHE A 96 0.84 6.10 -2.83
CA PHE A 96 1.65 7.24 -3.26
C PHE A 96 3.13 6.88 -3.37
N ASN A 97 3.69 6.20 -2.38
CA ASN A 97 5.10 5.80 -2.36
C ASN A 97 5.42 4.78 -3.46
N SER A 98 4.57 3.77 -3.64
CA SER A 98 4.72 2.71 -4.65
C SER A 98 4.63 3.26 -6.07
N LEU A 99 3.75 4.25 -6.32
CA LEU A 99 3.62 4.86 -7.64
C LEU A 99 4.69 5.91 -7.98
N THR A 100 5.42 6.44 -7.00
CA THR A 100 6.36 7.55 -7.20
C THR A 100 7.80 7.19 -6.85
N LEU A 101 8.04 6.79 -5.60
CA LEU A 101 9.36 6.57 -5.02
C LEU A 101 9.93 5.20 -5.39
N SER A 102 9.12 4.14 -5.36
CA SER A 102 9.55 2.79 -5.72
C SER A 102 10.10 2.69 -7.16
N PRO A 103 9.42 3.21 -8.21
CA PRO A 103 9.98 3.16 -9.56
C PRO A 103 11.21 4.07 -9.70
N ALA A 104 11.26 5.22 -9.02
CA ALA A 104 12.42 6.11 -9.08
C ALA A 104 13.68 5.47 -8.49
N LEU A 105 13.53 4.70 -7.41
CA LEU A 105 14.61 3.95 -6.78
C LEU A 105 14.98 2.69 -7.58
N ALA A 106 14.02 2.03 -8.22
CA ALA A 106 14.28 0.86 -9.06
C ALA A 106 15.11 1.16 -10.31
N VAL A 107 15.13 2.43 -10.77
CA VAL A 107 16.01 2.88 -11.86
C VAL A 107 17.47 3.04 -11.43
N LEU A 108 17.75 3.11 -10.12
CA LEU A 108 19.10 3.19 -9.56
C LEU A 108 19.71 1.81 -9.24
N LEU A 109 18.92 0.74 -9.34
CA LEU A 109 19.35 -0.66 -9.23
C LEU A 109 19.89 -1.15 -10.58
#